data_AF-A0A538L3E3-F1
#
_entry.id   AF-A0A538L3E3-F1
#
_cell.length_a   1.000
_cell.length_b   1.000
_cell.length_c   1.000
_cell.angle_alpha   90.00
_cell.angle_beta   90.00
_cell.angle_gamma   90.00
#
_symmetry.space_group_name_H-M   'P 1'
#
loop_
_entity.id
_entity.type
_entity.pdbx_description
1 polymer ?
#
loop_
_entity_poly.entity_id
_entity_poly.type
_entity_poly.pdbx_seq_one_letter_code
_entity_poly.pdbx_strand_id
1 'polypeptide(L)'
;MSYRKRLRFMSLRARILAVATVFALGAVAIAQAQPQSGIVRPTTEPSNPSAQLGAQLFAGNCSSCHGISGSGIASPRPGAGGIPGAGPPLQRVGASAPDFYLRTGYMPLASIHDQPAPDRVLFSDNEIRSLVAYVASLGPGPAIPHPAPASGSLSDGLHLFTEHCAGCHQGLARGGFVTGALVPPLQGVTATEIAEAVRIGPYLMPRFSQKQISDSQLNSIIRYVLWTRHPSDRGGWGIGNLGPIPEGLVTWWIALPLLVVACVLLGKRFGR
;
A
#
# COMPACT_ATOMS: atom_id res chain seq x y z
N MET A 1 34.26 66.70 -8.64
CA MET A 1 34.97 65.67 -7.85
C MET A 1 33.94 64.83 -7.11
N SER A 2 33.53 63.67 -7.63
CA SER A 2 34.17 62.35 -7.42
C SER A 2 33.41 61.50 -6.38
N TYR A 3 32.18 61.08 -6.70
CA TYR A 3 31.42 60.09 -5.90
C TYR A 3 30.88 58.91 -6.73
N ARG A 4 31.38 58.69 -7.96
CA ARG A 4 30.83 57.71 -8.91
C ARG A 4 31.75 56.54 -9.27
N LYS A 5 32.88 56.33 -8.57
CA LYS A 5 33.88 55.30 -8.94
C LYS A 5 34.38 54.43 -7.77
N ARG A 6 33.48 53.77 -7.02
CA ARG A 6 33.90 52.74 -6.03
C ARG A 6 33.15 51.40 -6.06
N LEU A 7 32.28 51.17 -7.05
CA LEU A 7 31.50 49.92 -7.19
C LEU A 7 31.94 49.01 -8.34
N ARG A 8 33.15 49.20 -8.86
CA ARG A 8 33.78 48.27 -9.80
C ARG A 8 35.08 47.84 -9.17
N PHE A 9 35.11 46.70 -8.50
CA PHE A 9 36.27 45.81 -8.26
C PHE A 9 35.95 44.89 -7.07
N MET A 10 34.80 44.21 -7.11
CA MET A 10 34.70 42.94 -6.40
C MET A 10 35.24 41.90 -7.38
N SER A 11 36.39 41.30 -7.05
CA SER A 11 37.06 40.35 -7.93
C SER A 11 36.09 39.22 -8.30
N LEU A 12 36.21 38.67 -9.51
CA LEU A 12 35.35 37.59 -10.00
C LEU A 12 35.28 36.43 -8.99
N ARG A 13 36.39 36.18 -8.26
CA ARG A 13 36.50 35.22 -7.15
C ARG A 13 35.56 35.53 -5.98
N ALA A 14 35.42 36.79 -5.57
CA ALA A 14 34.52 37.18 -4.48
C ALA A 14 33.04 37.04 -4.86
N ARG A 15 32.70 37.24 -6.14
CA ARG A 15 31.33 37.00 -6.66
C ARG A 15 31.02 35.51 -6.76
N ILE A 16 31.98 34.70 -7.23
CA ILE A 16 31.84 33.23 -7.28
C ILE A 16 31.72 32.64 -5.88
N LEU A 17 32.54 33.10 -4.92
CA LEU A 17 32.45 32.68 -3.53
C LEU A 17 31.11 33.05 -2.90
N ALA A 18 30.62 34.27 -3.10
CA ALA A 18 29.32 34.70 -2.59
C ALA A 18 28.17 33.87 -3.16
N VAL A 19 28.16 33.61 -4.48
CA VAL A 19 27.15 32.77 -5.12
C VAL A 19 27.24 31.32 -4.64
N ALA A 20 28.44 30.76 -4.51
CA ALA A 20 28.65 29.41 -4.00
C ALA A 20 28.20 29.26 -2.54
N THR A 21 28.44 30.26 -1.68
CA THR A 21 27.93 30.25 -0.30
C THR A 21 26.41 30.38 -0.23
N VAL A 22 25.78 31.20 -1.09
CA VAL A 22 24.32 31.31 -1.15
C VAL A 22 23.70 30.01 -1.68
N PHE A 23 24.33 29.35 -2.66
CA PHE A 23 23.88 28.05 -3.17
C PHE A 23 24.06 26.94 -2.14
N ALA A 24 25.17 26.93 -1.40
CA ALA A 24 25.42 25.96 -0.34
C ALA A 24 24.45 26.15 0.84
N LEU A 25 24.19 27.39 1.27
CA LEU A 25 23.22 27.69 2.32
C LEU A 25 21.78 27.39 1.86
N GLY A 26 21.45 27.66 0.59
CA GLY A 26 20.16 27.31 0.00
C GLY A 26 19.95 25.79 -0.09
N ALA A 27 20.97 25.02 -0.47
CA ALA A 27 20.89 23.56 -0.55
C ALA A 27 20.72 22.90 0.83
N VAL A 28 21.34 23.44 1.88
CA VAL A 28 21.17 22.94 3.26
C VAL A 28 19.77 23.23 3.80
N ALA A 29 19.16 24.37 3.43
CA ALA A 29 17.80 24.72 3.86
C ALA A 29 16.71 23.86 3.19
N ILE A 30 16.94 23.36 1.97
CA ILE A 30 15.96 22.51 1.25
C ILE A 30 16.03 21.05 1.74
N ALA A 31 17.15 20.60 2.31
CA ALA A 31 17.33 19.23 2.78
C ALA A 31 16.51 18.88 4.05
N GLN A 32 15.98 19.87 4.78
CA GLN A 32 15.20 19.63 6.01
C GLN A 32 13.71 19.97 5.88
N ALA A 33 13.26 20.42 4.70
CA ALA A 33 11.84 20.65 4.45
C ALA A 33 11.16 19.34 4.03
N GLN A 34 11.04 18.39 4.96
CA GLN A 34 10.01 17.35 4.81
C GLN A 34 8.64 18.05 4.78
N PRO A 35 7.81 17.85 3.75
CA PRO A 35 6.48 18.43 3.73
C PRO A 35 5.74 17.97 4.99
N GLN A 36 5.09 18.91 5.70
CA GLN A 36 4.32 18.58 6.90
C GLN A 36 3.25 17.57 6.50
N SER A 37 3.40 16.33 6.94
CA SER A 37 2.53 15.20 6.61
C SER A 37 1.12 15.32 7.21
N GLY A 38 0.75 16.47 7.78
CA GLY A 38 -0.45 16.64 8.62
C GLY A 38 -0.39 15.88 9.95
N ILE A 39 0.56 14.94 10.11
CA ILE A 39 0.75 14.16 11.33
C ILE A 39 1.28 15.02 12.48
N VAL A 40 0.56 14.97 13.60
CA VAL A 40 0.92 15.59 14.87
C VAL A 40 1.79 14.63 15.68
N ARG A 41 2.98 15.10 16.06
CA ARG A 41 3.95 14.36 16.88
C ARG A 41 4.21 15.07 18.20
N PRO A 42 4.47 14.35 19.30
CA PRO A 42 4.90 14.99 20.54
C PRO A 42 6.29 15.63 20.38
N THR A 43 6.59 16.62 21.22
CA THR A 43 7.87 17.35 21.17
C THR A 43 9.08 16.49 21.53
N THR A 44 8.87 15.38 22.24
CA THR A 44 9.92 14.44 22.62
C THR A 44 9.38 13.02 22.46
N GLU A 45 9.94 12.28 21.51
CA GLU A 45 9.59 10.90 21.24
C GLU A 45 10.59 9.94 21.91
N PRO A 46 10.12 9.00 22.75
CA PRO A 46 10.95 7.90 23.22
C PRO A 46 11.48 7.06 22.04
N SER A 47 12.73 6.61 22.14
CA SER A 47 13.35 5.74 21.13
C SER A 47 12.77 4.33 21.09
N ASN A 48 12.12 3.91 22.19
CA ASN A 48 11.51 2.58 22.32
C ASN A 48 9.98 2.67 22.21
N PRO A 49 9.31 1.67 21.59
CA PRO A 49 7.88 1.69 21.48
C PRO A 49 7.19 1.64 22.85
N SER A 50 6.13 2.43 23.03
CA SER A 50 5.37 2.45 24.28
C SER A 50 3.90 2.80 24.05
N ALA A 51 3.02 2.28 24.89
CA ALA A 51 1.59 2.62 24.84
C ALA A 51 1.36 4.12 25.14
N GLN A 52 2.23 4.75 25.93
CA GLN A 52 2.17 6.19 26.22
C GLN A 52 2.45 7.03 24.96
N LEU A 53 3.49 6.70 24.20
CA LEU A 53 3.76 7.34 22.90
C LEU A 53 2.58 7.09 21.94
N GLY A 54 2.07 5.85 21.90
CA GLY A 54 0.92 5.49 21.09
C GLY A 54 -0.32 6.32 21.41
N ALA A 55 -0.60 6.56 22.69
CA ALA A 55 -1.73 7.38 23.13
C ALA A 55 -1.61 8.83 22.65
N GLN A 56 -0.41 9.41 22.69
CA GLN A 56 -0.16 10.78 22.22
C GLN A 56 -0.33 10.90 20.71
N LEU A 57 0.24 9.97 19.95
CA LEU A 57 0.07 9.90 18.50
C LEU A 57 -1.41 9.68 18.13
N PHE A 58 -2.11 8.79 18.83
CA PHE A 58 -3.52 8.52 18.60
C PHE A 58 -4.39 9.75 18.86
N ALA A 59 -4.13 10.48 19.95
CA ALA A 59 -4.85 11.70 20.29
C ALA A 59 -4.73 12.75 19.18
N GLY A 60 -3.52 12.96 18.64
CA GLY A 60 -3.26 13.96 17.60
C GLY A 60 -3.74 13.57 16.19
N ASN A 61 -3.86 12.27 15.88
CA ASN A 61 -4.00 11.81 14.49
C ASN A 61 -5.21 10.91 14.21
N CYS A 62 -5.80 10.27 15.23
CA CYS A 62 -6.82 9.23 15.03
C CYS A 62 -8.14 9.53 15.77
N SER A 63 -8.05 10.23 16.90
CA SER A 63 -9.17 10.45 17.83
C SER A 63 -10.36 11.20 17.23
N SER A 64 -10.12 12.03 16.21
CA SER A 64 -11.16 12.81 15.52
C SER A 64 -12.14 11.95 14.71
N CYS A 65 -11.74 10.74 14.31
CA CYS A 65 -12.59 9.78 13.61
C CYS A 65 -12.94 8.58 14.49
N HIS A 66 -11.97 8.07 15.26
CA HIS A 66 -12.14 6.86 16.08
C HIS A 66 -12.54 7.14 17.53
N GLY A 67 -12.74 8.40 17.92
CA GLY A 67 -13.04 8.80 19.31
C GLY A 67 -11.81 8.74 20.22
N ILE A 68 -11.79 9.53 21.29
CA ILE A 68 -10.63 9.68 22.19
C ILE A 68 -10.20 8.36 22.85
N SER A 69 -11.17 7.48 23.14
CA SER A 69 -10.97 6.16 23.72
C SER A 69 -11.07 5.02 22.70
N GLY A 70 -11.06 5.34 21.39
CA GLY A 70 -11.25 4.37 20.32
C GLY A 70 -12.69 3.89 20.15
N SER A 71 -13.70 4.60 20.68
CA SER A 71 -15.13 4.21 20.65
C SER A 71 -15.79 4.23 19.27
N GLY A 72 -15.08 4.76 18.28
CA GLY A 72 -15.69 5.20 17.04
C GLY A 72 -16.54 6.45 17.27
N ILE A 73 -16.92 7.09 16.16
CA ILE A 73 -17.87 8.20 16.17
C ILE A 73 -18.99 7.83 15.22
N ALA A 74 -20.16 7.48 15.77
CA ALA A 74 -21.36 7.26 14.98
C ALA A 74 -21.80 8.57 14.33
N SER A 75 -22.13 8.52 13.04
CA SER A 75 -22.63 9.64 12.26
C SER A 75 -23.81 9.15 11.44
N PRO A 76 -24.86 9.97 11.26
CA PRO A 76 -25.98 9.64 10.38
C PRO A 76 -25.58 9.56 8.89
N ARG A 77 -24.37 10.00 8.53
CA ARG A 77 -23.83 9.89 7.16
C ARG A 77 -22.86 8.70 7.06
N PRO A 78 -22.95 7.88 5.99
CA PRO A 78 -22.04 6.77 5.76
C PRO A 78 -20.63 7.27 5.37
N GLY A 79 -19.61 6.67 5.96
CA GLY A 79 -18.22 6.73 5.54
C GLY A 79 -17.88 5.65 4.50
N ALA A 80 -16.58 5.40 4.32
CA ALA A 80 -16.03 4.52 3.31
C ALA A 80 -16.60 3.11 3.44
N GLY A 81 -17.05 2.53 2.33
CA GLY A 81 -17.60 1.17 2.33
C GLY A 81 -18.95 1.04 3.05
N GLY A 82 -19.63 2.16 3.34
CA GLY A 82 -20.92 2.18 4.02
C GLY A 82 -20.82 2.09 5.55
N ILE A 83 -19.63 2.28 6.13
CA ILE A 83 -19.45 2.29 7.58
C ILE A 83 -20.23 3.46 8.19
N PRO A 84 -21.12 3.25 9.17
CA PRO A 84 -21.80 4.35 9.86
C PRO A 84 -20.80 5.11 10.72
N GLY A 85 -20.58 6.39 10.46
CA GLY A 85 -19.63 7.19 11.24
C GLY A 85 -18.45 7.77 10.48
N ALA A 86 -17.66 8.55 11.21
CA ALA A 86 -16.38 9.07 10.72
C ALA A 86 -15.29 7.98 10.75
N GLY A 87 -15.36 7.08 11.74
CA GLY A 87 -14.47 5.92 11.85
C GLY A 87 -15.10 4.85 12.75
N PRO A 88 -14.85 3.56 12.47
CA PRO A 88 -15.36 2.47 13.29
C PRO A 88 -14.72 2.46 14.68
N PRO A 89 -15.34 1.77 15.66
CA PRO A 89 -14.69 1.50 16.94
C PRO A 89 -13.42 0.68 16.75
N LEU A 90 -12.40 1.02 17.54
CA LEU A 90 -11.12 0.32 17.62
C LEU A 90 -10.99 -0.50 18.91
N GLN A 91 -11.97 -0.48 19.82
CA GLN A 91 -11.95 -1.46 20.89
C GLN A 91 -12.12 -2.86 20.31
N ARG A 92 -11.33 -3.81 20.82
CA ARG A 92 -11.37 -5.23 20.47
C ARG A 92 -10.89 -5.60 19.06
N VAL A 93 -10.32 -4.65 18.31
CA VAL A 93 -9.70 -4.95 17.01
C VAL A 93 -8.32 -5.61 17.17
N GLY A 94 -7.74 -5.55 18.37
CA GLY A 94 -6.44 -6.15 18.69
C GLY A 94 -5.26 -5.39 18.09
N ALA A 95 -4.11 -6.07 18.05
CA ALA A 95 -2.87 -5.52 17.49
C ALA A 95 -2.82 -5.64 15.96
N SER A 96 -3.48 -6.65 15.38
CA SER A 96 -3.35 -6.95 13.94
C SER A 96 -3.98 -5.87 13.04
N ALA A 97 -5.16 -5.37 13.39
CA ALA A 97 -5.80 -4.33 12.58
C ALA A 97 -4.96 -3.04 12.47
N PRO A 98 -4.53 -2.38 13.56
CA PRO A 98 -3.70 -1.19 13.45
C PRO A 98 -2.35 -1.47 12.78
N ASP A 99 -1.75 -2.65 12.97
CA ASP A 99 -0.48 -3.01 12.29
C ASP A 99 -0.68 -3.04 10.77
N PHE A 100 -1.69 -3.77 10.29
CA PHE A 100 -2.04 -3.85 8.88
C PHE A 100 -2.33 -2.46 8.29
N TYR A 101 -3.27 -1.71 8.86
CA TYR A 101 -3.73 -0.44 8.27
C TYR A 101 -2.63 0.64 8.26
N LEU A 102 -1.74 0.67 9.26
CA LEU A 102 -0.66 1.66 9.33
C LEU A 102 0.54 1.26 8.47
N ARG A 103 0.94 -0.02 8.45
CA ARG A 103 2.10 -0.48 7.67
C ARG A 103 1.83 -0.51 6.17
N THR A 104 0.60 -0.79 5.78
CA THR A 104 0.19 -0.74 4.37
C THR A 104 -0.12 0.67 3.87
N GLY A 105 -0.11 1.68 4.76
CA GLY A 105 -0.42 3.06 4.41
C GLY A 105 -1.90 3.33 4.11
N TYR A 106 -2.80 2.44 4.52
CA TYR A 106 -4.25 2.61 4.33
C TYR A 106 -4.83 3.64 5.30
N MET A 107 -4.18 3.82 6.45
CA MET A 107 -4.54 4.80 7.45
C MET A 107 -3.34 5.68 7.82
N PRO A 108 -3.58 6.96 8.13
CA PRO A 108 -4.87 7.66 8.17
C PRO A 108 -5.42 7.99 6.77
N LEU A 109 -6.74 7.96 6.61
CA LEU A 109 -7.41 8.39 5.37
C LEU A 109 -7.46 9.92 5.27
N ALA A 110 -7.30 10.45 4.06
CA ALA A 110 -7.51 11.87 3.78
C ALA A 110 -9.00 12.28 3.83
N SER A 111 -9.89 11.39 3.40
CA SER A 111 -11.33 11.59 3.37
C SER A 111 -12.02 10.32 3.86
N ILE A 112 -13.03 10.49 4.72
CA ILE A 112 -13.83 9.38 5.23
C ILE A 112 -14.73 8.75 4.17
N HIS A 113 -14.82 9.31 2.96
CA HIS A 113 -15.65 8.78 1.87
C HIS A 113 -14.84 7.96 0.86
N ASP A 114 -13.52 8.05 0.93
CA ASP A 114 -12.64 7.40 -0.03
C ASP A 114 -12.37 5.95 0.38
N GLN A 115 -12.26 5.08 -0.61
CA GLN A 115 -11.75 3.75 -0.36
C GLN A 115 -10.32 3.82 0.22
N PRO A 116 -10.00 3.06 1.28
CA PRO A 116 -8.62 2.86 1.70
C PRO A 116 -7.79 2.21 0.59
N ALA A 117 -6.72 2.88 0.22
CA ALA A 117 -5.73 2.41 -0.74
C ALA A 117 -4.33 2.58 -0.15
N PRO A 118 -3.35 1.77 -0.57
CA PRO A 118 -1.98 1.97 -0.14
C PRO A 118 -1.48 3.35 -0.59
N ASP A 119 -1.03 4.16 0.37
CA ASP A 119 -0.33 5.43 0.16
C ASP A 119 1.02 5.39 0.92
N ARG A 120 1.70 6.53 1.03
CA ARG A 120 2.90 6.67 1.84
C ARG A 120 2.64 6.33 3.32
N VAL A 121 3.49 5.48 3.88
CA VAL A 121 3.49 5.22 5.32
C VAL A 121 3.91 6.49 6.06
N LEU A 122 3.01 7.03 6.89
CA LEU A 122 3.20 8.34 7.55
C LEU A 122 3.91 8.27 8.92
N PHE A 123 4.03 7.07 9.48
CA PHE A 123 4.60 6.81 10.79
C PHE A 123 5.85 5.92 10.65
N SER A 124 6.86 6.19 11.45
CA SER A 124 8.02 5.32 11.61
C SER A 124 7.64 4.00 12.27
N ASP A 125 8.49 2.98 12.16
CA ASP A 125 8.24 1.68 12.78
C ASP A 125 8.08 1.75 14.32
N ASN A 126 8.77 2.68 14.98
CA ASN A 126 8.63 2.93 16.42
C ASN A 126 7.25 3.52 16.76
N GLU A 127 6.79 4.49 15.96
CA GLU A 127 5.47 5.12 16.10
C GLU A 127 4.35 4.11 15.82
N ILE A 128 4.48 3.30 14.76
CA ILE A 128 3.51 2.23 14.42
C ILE A 128 3.40 1.23 15.57
N ARG A 129 4.52 0.70 16.07
CA ARG A 129 4.51 -0.25 17.20
C ARG A 129 3.90 0.37 18.46
N SER A 130 4.12 1.66 18.68
CA SER A 130 3.52 2.39 19.80
C SER A 130 2.00 2.55 19.65
N LEU A 131 1.53 2.95 18.46
CA LEU A 131 0.11 3.04 18.12
C LEU A 131 -0.59 1.68 18.24
N VAL A 132 0.03 0.62 17.72
CA VAL A 132 -0.44 -0.76 17.83
C VAL A 132 -0.56 -1.19 19.28
N ALA A 133 0.47 -0.92 20.11
CA ALA A 133 0.44 -1.24 21.53
C ALA A 133 -0.68 -0.48 22.28
N TYR A 134 -0.89 0.80 21.95
CA TYR A 134 -1.99 1.58 22.53
C TYR A 134 -3.36 1.03 22.12
N VAL A 135 -3.61 0.81 20.83
CA VAL A 135 -4.90 0.27 20.35
C VAL A 135 -5.18 -1.13 20.93
N ALA A 136 -4.16 -1.99 21.00
CA ALA A 136 -4.28 -3.30 21.64
C ALA A 136 -4.60 -3.22 23.14
N SER A 137 -4.24 -2.12 23.81
CA SER A 137 -4.59 -1.88 25.23
C SER A 137 -6.06 -1.50 25.45
N LEU A 138 -6.79 -1.10 24.40
CA LEU A 138 -8.20 -0.68 24.48
C LEU A 138 -9.19 -1.85 24.60
N GLY A 139 -8.72 -3.10 24.50
CA GLY A 139 -9.53 -4.29 24.74
C GLY A 139 -8.93 -5.56 24.12
N PRO A 140 -9.48 -6.75 24.45
CA PRO A 140 -8.99 -8.01 23.93
C PRO A 140 -9.24 -8.11 22.43
N GLY A 141 -8.25 -8.57 21.67
CA GLY A 141 -8.37 -8.77 20.23
C GLY A 141 -7.24 -9.61 19.65
N PRO A 142 -7.25 -9.88 18.35
CA PRO A 142 -6.24 -10.71 17.69
C PRO A 142 -4.84 -10.08 17.76
N ALA A 143 -3.84 -10.92 18.02
CA ALA A 143 -2.43 -10.57 17.87
C ALA A 143 -2.03 -10.52 16.38
N ILE A 144 -0.89 -9.89 16.09
CA ILE A 144 -0.28 -9.91 14.75
C ILE A 144 0.06 -11.37 14.41
N PRO A 145 -0.39 -11.91 13.26
CA PRO A 145 -0.12 -13.27 12.85
C PRO A 145 1.34 -13.45 12.40
N HIS A 146 1.90 -14.61 12.71
CA HIS A 146 3.22 -15.04 12.25
C HIS A 146 3.07 -16.26 11.32
N PRO A 147 2.66 -16.06 10.05
CA PRO A 147 2.46 -17.16 9.12
C PRO A 147 3.79 -17.85 8.78
N ALA A 148 3.70 -19.12 8.42
CA ALA A 148 4.81 -19.96 7.99
C ALA A 148 4.57 -20.50 6.57
N PRO A 149 4.68 -19.67 5.51
CA PRO A 149 4.36 -20.10 4.13
C PRO A 149 5.20 -21.27 3.64
N ALA A 150 6.39 -21.47 4.22
CA ALA A 150 7.26 -22.60 3.94
C ALA A 150 6.60 -23.95 4.24
N SER A 151 5.69 -24.03 5.21
CA SER A 151 4.95 -25.24 5.55
C SER A 151 3.66 -25.42 4.74
N GLY A 152 3.31 -24.45 3.88
CA GLY A 152 2.13 -24.51 3.03
C GLY A 152 2.34 -25.35 1.78
N SER A 153 1.24 -25.86 1.21
CA SER A 153 1.20 -26.55 -0.08
C SER A 153 0.88 -25.57 -1.20
N LEU A 154 1.68 -25.56 -2.27
CA LEU A 154 1.45 -24.64 -3.40
C LEU A 154 0.18 -25.03 -4.19
N SER A 155 -0.06 -26.33 -4.38
CA SER A 155 -1.26 -26.82 -5.09
C SER A 155 -2.54 -26.49 -4.32
N ASP A 156 -2.52 -26.72 -3.01
CA ASP A 156 -3.69 -26.45 -2.17
C ASP A 156 -3.90 -24.94 -2.06
N GLY A 157 -2.81 -24.16 -2.02
CA GLY A 157 -2.85 -22.71 -2.05
C GLY A 157 -3.51 -22.17 -3.32
N LEU A 158 -3.14 -22.70 -4.49
CA LEU A 158 -3.79 -22.36 -5.76
C LEU A 158 -5.28 -22.68 -5.73
N HIS A 159 -5.65 -23.88 -5.26
CA HIS A 159 -7.05 -24.29 -5.17
C HIS A 159 -7.86 -23.36 -4.27
N LEU A 160 -7.43 -23.21 -3.01
CA LEU A 160 -8.09 -22.38 -2.01
C LEU A 160 -8.17 -20.91 -2.43
N PHE A 161 -7.10 -20.38 -3.02
CA PHE A 161 -7.11 -19.01 -3.53
C PHE A 161 -8.10 -18.85 -4.70
N THR A 162 -8.17 -19.84 -5.59
CA THR A 162 -9.14 -19.83 -6.69
C THR A 162 -10.58 -19.83 -6.18
N GLU A 163 -10.87 -20.63 -5.16
CA GLU A 163 -12.20 -20.75 -4.57
C GLU A 163 -12.62 -19.51 -3.77
N HIS A 164 -11.70 -18.88 -3.04
CA HIS A 164 -12.06 -17.86 -2.05
C HIS A 164 -11.62 -16.43 -2.40
N CYS A 165 -10.63 -16.26 -3.28
CA CYS A 165 -9.94 -14.98 -3.47
C CYS A 165 -9.92 -14.50 -4.92
N ALA A 166 -9.79 -15.42 -5.88
CA ALA A 166 -9.57 -15.10 -7.30
C ALA A 166 -10.75 -14.37 -7.94
N GLY A 167 -11.97 -14.51 -7.41
CA GLY A 167 -13.13 -13.74 -7.88
C GLY A 167 -12.95 -12.22 -7.77
N CYS A 168 -12.13 -11.75 -6.81
CA CYS A 168 -11.82 -10.34 -6.64
C CYS A 168 -10.39 -10.00 -7.06
N HIS A 169 -9.40 -10.82 -6.65
CA HIS A 169 -7.98 -10.53 -6.85
C HIS A 169 -7.40 -11.06 -8.17
N GLN A 170 -8.23 -11.70 -9.02
CA GLN A 170 -7.83 -12.46 -10.21
C GLN A 170 -6.93 -13.66 -9.89
N GLY A 171 -6.82 -14.63 -10.81
CA GLY A 171 -6.13 -15.90 -10.58
C GLY A 171 -4.67 -15.76 -10.11
N LEU A 172 -3.93 -14.77 -10.63
CA LEU A 172 -2.53 -14.51 -10.27
C LEU A 172 -2.37 -13.36 -9.26
N ALA A 173 -3.44 -13.06 -8.50
CA ALA A 173 -3.46 -12.04 -7.46
C ALA A 173 -3.07 -10.64 -7.95
N ARG A 174 -3.42 -10.30 -9.19
CA ARG A 174 -3.08 -9.02 -9.86
C ARG A 174 -4.01 -7.87 -9.47
N GLY A 175 -5.01 -8.13 -8.63
CA GLY A 175 -6.03 -7.15 -8.27
C GLY A 175 -7.14 -7.10 -9.32
N GLY A 176 -7.94 -6.05 -9.32
CA GLY A 176 -9.08 -5.96 -10.23
C GLY A 176 -10.07 -4.88 -9.83
N PHE A 177 -11.28 -4.95 -10.38
CA PHE A 177 -12.36 -4.03 -10.06
C PHE A 177 -13.60 -4.84 -9.72
N VAL A 178 -14.24 -4.49 -8.61
CA VAL A 178 -15.56 -4.99 -8.23
C VAL A 178 -16.51 -3.81 -8.03
N THR A 179 -17.81 -4.07 -7.94
CA THR A 179 -18.79 -3.01 -7.69
C THR A 179 -18.48 -2.28 -6.38
N GLY A 180 -18.08 -1.01 -6.48
CA GLY A 180 -17.78 -0.15 -5.33
C GLY A 180 -16.35 -0.27 -4.75
N ALA A 181 -15.45 -1.05 -5.37
CA ALA A 181 -14.05 -1.10 -4.94
C ALA A 181 -13.04 -1.39 -6.05
N LEU A 182 -11.89 -0.75 -5.95
CA LEU A 182 -10.65 -1.18 -6.59
C LEU A 182 -10.01 -2.28 -5.74
N VAL A 183 -9.75 -3.45 -6.31
CA VAL A 183 -9.09 -4.55 -5.62
C VAL A 183 -7.57 -4.44 -5.84
N PRO A 184 -6.74 -4.35 -4.78
CA PRO A 184 -5.32 -4.13 -4.93
C PRO A 184 -4.58 -5.38 -5.46
N PRO A 185 -3.48 -5.19 -6.22
CA PRO A 185 -2.52 -6.25 -6.52
C PRO A 185 -1.81 -6.74 -5.25
N LEU A 186 -1.50 -8.03 -5.16
CA LEU A 186 -0.86 -8.62 -3.97
C LEU A 186 0.66 -8.85 -4.14
N GLN A 187 1.25 -8.46 -5.26
CA GLN A 187 2.66 -8.77 -5.57
C GLN A 187 3.65 -8.11 -4.61
N GLY A 188 3.30 -6.96 -4.01
CA GLY A 188 4.14 -6.23 -3.07
C GLY A 188 3.90 -6.54 -1.58
N VAL A 189 2.92 -7.39 -1.26
CA VAL A 189 2.39 -7.53 0.11
C VAL A 189 3.06 -8.67 0.86
N THR A 190 3.52 -8.44 2.09
CA THR A 190 4.22 -9.42 2.94
C THR A 190 3.30 -10.57 3.38
N ALA A 191 3.91 -11.68 3.82
CA ALA A 191 3.16 -12.83 4.34
C ALA A 191 2.26 -12.46 5.53
N THR A 192 2.78 -11.64 6.45
CA THR A 192 2.02 -11.14 7.60
C THR A 192 0.85 -10.29 7.14
N GLU A 193 1.05 -9.28 6.29
CA GLU A 193 -0.04 -8.44 5.80
C GLU A 193 -1.13 -9.23 5.06
N ILE A 194 -0.77 -10.28 4.31
CA ILE A 194 -1.76 -11.19 3.69
C ILE A 194 -2.56 -11.91 4.77
N ALA A 195 -1.89 -12.46 5.80
CA ALA A 195 -2.57 -13.13 6.90
C ALA A 195 -3.51 -12.19 7.66
N GLU A 196 -3.08 -10.95 7.91
CA GLU A 196 -3.88 -9.92 8.55
C GLU A 196 -5.09 -9.56 7.71
N ALA A 197 -4.91 -9.27 6.41
CA ALA A 197 -6.00 -8.94 5.50
C ALA A 197 -7.08 -10.04 5.48
N VAL A 198 -6.68 -11.32 5.42
CA VAL A 198 -7.61 -12.46 5.45
C VAL A 198 -8.40 -12.52 6.76
N ARG A 199 -7.77 -12.21 7.90
CA ARG A 199 -8.39 -12.29 9.24
C ARG A 199 -9.20 -11.05 9.62
N ILE A 200 -8.85 -9.89 9.07
CA ILE A 200 -9.51 -8.60 9.30
C ILE A 200 -10.71 -8.45 8.36
N GLY A 201 -10.52 -8.74 7.06
CA GLY A 201 -11.47 -8.36 6.00
C GLY A 201 -11.48 -6.86 5.75
N PRO A 202 -10.42 -6.26 5.18
CA PRO A 202 -10.34 -4.82 4.98
C PRO A 202 -11.32 -4.31 3.91
N TYR A 203 -11.95 -3.16 4.20
CA TYR A 203 -12.90 -2.50 3.31
C TYR A 203 -14.07 -3.42 2.88
N LEU A 204 -14.16 -3.79 1.60
CA LEU A 204 -15.17 -4.72 1.07
C LEU A 204 -14.71 -6.19 1.05
N MET A 205 -13.45 -6.48 1.42
CA MET A 205 -12.95 -7.84 1.48
C MET A 205 -13.63 -8.59 2.63
N PRO A 206 -14.24 -9.77 2.40
CA PRO A 206 -14.86 -10.53 3.47
C PRO A 206 -13.81 -11.04 4.47
N ARG A 207 -14.22 -11.13 5.72
CA ARG A 207 -13.41 -11.70 6.80
C ARG A 207 -13.47 -13.22 6.77
N PHE A 208 -12.31 -13.88 6.85
CA PHE A 208 -12.22 -15.35 6.95
C PHE A 208 -11.70 -15.77 8.33
N SER A 209 -12.59 -16.36 9.12
CA SER A 209 -12.23 -16.90 10.44
C SER A 209 -11.36 -18.16 10.34
N GLN A 210 -10.70 -18.54 11.45
CA GLN A 210 -9.94 -19.80 11.54
C GLN A 210 -10.79 -21.06 11.26
N LYS A 211 -12.12 -20.96 11.41
CA LYS A 211 -13.05 -22.05 11.08
C LYS A 211 -13.28 -22.19 9.57
N GLN A 212 -13.22 -21.09 8.82
CA GLN A 212 -13.42 -21.08 7.37
C GLN A 212 -12.10 -21.37 6.63
N ILE A 213 -11.00 -20.78 7.11
CA ILE A 213 -9.66 -21.00 6.58
C ILE A 213 -8.75 -21.22 7.79
N SER A 214 -8.29 -22.45 7.99
CA SER A 214 -7.35 -22.79 9.08
C SER A 214 -5.99 -22.12 8.88
N ASP A 215 -5.13 -22.11 9.89
CA ASP A 215 -3.80 -21.50 9.75
C ASP A 215 -2.90 -22.28 8.77
N SER A 216 -3.08 -23.60 8.64
CA SER A 216 -2.38 -24.40 7.64
C SER A 216 -2.86 -24.08 6.21
N GLN A 217 -4.16 -23.94 6.02
CA GLN A 217 -4.74 -23.50 4.75
C GLN A 217 -4.30 -22.08 4.40
N LEU A 218 -4.26 -21.18 5.37
CA LEU A 218 -3.77 -19.82 5.20
C LEU A 218 -2.28 -19.80 4.78
N ASN A 219 -1.44 -20.64 5.38
CA ASN A 219 -0.04 -20.77 4.96
C ASN A 219 0.09 -21.24 3.50
N SER A 220 -0.78 -22.16 3.04
CA SER A 220 -0.86 -22.58 1.63
C SER A 220 -1.28 -21.42 0.72
N ILE A 221 -2.32 -20.67 1.08
CA ILE A 221 -2.77 -19.48 0.32
C ILE A 221 -1.66 -18.44 0.22
N ILE A 222 -1.01 -18.10 1.33
CA ILE A 222 0.09 -17.13 1.34
C ILE A 222 1.24 -17.63 0.47
N ARG A 223 1.60 -18.92 0.56
CA ARG A 223 2.64 -19.50 -0.29
C ARG A 223 2.30 -19.33 -1.77
N TYR A 224 1.05 -19.57 -2.15
CA TYR A 224 0.59 -19.36 -3.53
C TYR A 224 0.70 -17.89 -3.96
N VAL A 225 0.19 -16.95 -3.15
CA VAL A 225 0.28 -15.51 -3.44
C VAL A 225 1.74 -15.04 -3.57
N LEU A 226 2.65 -15.54 -2.73
CA LEU A 226 4.07 -15.23 -2.85
C LEU A 226 4.68 -15.79 -4.15
N TRP A 227 4.21 -16.95 -4.61
CA TRP A 227 4.63 -17.55 -5.88
C TRP A 227 4.16 -16.74 -7.09
N THR A 228 2.97 -16.12 -7.06
CA THR A 228 2.44 -15.32 -8.19
C THR A 228 3.21 -14.03 -8.49
N ARG A 229 4.19 -13.66 -7.64
CA ARG A 229 5.13 -12.56 -7.91
C ARG A 229 6.03 -12.85 -9.10
N HIS A 230 6.45 -14.11 -9.22
CA HIS A 230 7.35 -14.61 -10.26
C HIS A 230 6.84 -15.97 -10.77
N PRO A 231 5.66 -16.00 -11.43
CA PRO A 231 5.13 -17.24 -11.97
C PRO A 231 6.03 -17.75 -13.11
N SER A 232 6.02 -19.05 -13.33
CA SER A 232 6.71 -19.64 -14.47
C SER A 232 5.86 -19.48 -15.73
N ASP A 233 6.22 -18.53 -16.59
CA ASP A 233 5.54 -18.25 -17.85
C ASP A 233 5.88 -19.33 -18.91
N ARG A 234 5.35 -20.54 -18.73
CA ARG A 234 5.49 -21.64 -19.70
C ARG A 234 4.73 -21.28 -20.97
N GLY A 235 5.44 -20.93 -22.04
CA GLY A 235 4.85 -20.48 -23.30
C GLY A 235 5.39 -19.15 -23.81
N GLY A 236 6.26 -18.48 -23.04
CA GLY A 236 6.94 -17.27 -23.46
C GLY A 236 6.56 -16.08 -22.60
N TRP A 237 6.27 -14.95 -23.22
CA TRP A 237 6.02 -13.70 -22.51
C TRP A 237 4.63 -13.70 -21.85
N GLY A 238 4.55 -13.56 -20.51
CA GLY A 238 3.29 -13.59 -19.77
C GLY A 238 2.40 -12.34 -19.88
N ILE A 239 2.82 -11.27 -20.58
CA ILE A 239 2.05 -10.03 -20.86
C ILE A 239 1.30 -9.51 -19.63
N GLY A 240 2.01 -9.35 -18.51
CA GLY A 240 1.43 -8.85 -17.25
C GLY A 240 0.54 -9.84 -16.51
N ASN A 241 0.31 -11.05 -17.05
CA ASN A 241 -0.43 -12.13 -16.42
C ASN A 241 -1.91 -11.77 -16.14
N LEU A 242 -2.50 -10.95 -17.03
CA LEU A 242 -3.87 -10.42 -16.93
C LEU A 242 -4.88 -11.18 -17.81
N GLY A 243 -4.43 -12.19 -18.57
CA GLY A 243 -5.26 -13.10 -19.34
C GLY A 243 -5.58 -12.61 -20.77
N PRO A 244 -6.75 -12.98 -21.33
CA PRO A 244 -6.99 -12.97 -22.77
C PRO A 244 -7.09 -11.58 -23.40
N ILE A 245 -7.31 -10.52 -22.60
CA ILE A 245 -7.49 -9.17 -23.15
C ILE A 245 -6.15 -8.61 -23.68
N PRO A 246 -5.06 -8.51 -22.89
CA PRO A 246 -3.76 -8.10 -23.43
C PRO A 246 -3.22 -9.06 -24.49
N GLU A 247 -3.43 -10.36 -24.33
CA GLU A 247 -3.05 -11.37 -25.32
C GLU A 247 -3.77 -11.13 -26.67
N GLY A 248 -5.06 -10.81 -26.62
CA GLY A 248 -5.86 -10.43 -27.77
C GLY A 248 -5.35 -9.15 -28.43
N LEU A 249 -5.00 -8.12 -27.65
CA LEU A 249 -4.41 -6.88 -28.18
C LEU A 249 -3.08 -7.14 -28.89
N VAL A 250 -2.20 -7.96 -28.29
CA VAL A 250 -0.94 -8.38 -28.94
C VAL A 250 -1.24 -9.13 -30.24
N THR A 251 -2.24 -10.01 -30.24
CA THR A 251 -2.65 -10.74 -31.45
C THR A 251 -3.14 -9.79 -32.55
N TRP A 252 -4.01 -8.83 -32.21
CA TRP A 252 -4.58 -7.88 -33.17
C TRP A 252 -3.56 -6.86 -33.72
N TRP A 253 -2.64 -6.39 -32.88
CA TRP A 253 -1.71 -5.32 -33.24
C TRP A 253 -0.34 -5.81 -33.71
N ILE A 254 0.02 -7.05 -33.41
CA ILE A 254 1.32 -7.63 -33.79
C ILE A 254 1.13 -8.83 -34.72
N ALA A 255 0.40 -9.85 -34.28
CA ALA A 255 0.30 -11.08 -35.07
C ALA A 255 -0.49 -10.88 -36.37
N LEU A 256 -1.63 -10.20 -36.33
CA LEU A 256 -2.49 -10.00 -37.50
C LEU A 256 -1.81 -9.12 -38.57
N PRO A 257 -1.17 -7.98 -38.27
CA PRO A 257 -0.48 -7.19 -39.28
C PRO A 257 0.72 -7.93 -39.89
N LEU A 258 1.48 -8.67 -39.08
CA LEU A 258 2.57 -9.52 -39.58
C LEU A 258 2.03 -10.60 -40.53
N LEU A 259 0.89 -11.22 -40.20
CA LEU A 259 0.24 -12.21 -41.05
C LEU A 259 -0.20 -11.59 -42.38
N VAL A 260 -0.86 -10.41 -42.36
CA VAL A 260 -1.28 -9.71 -43.57
C VAL A 260 -0.09 -9.35 -44.45
N VAL A 261 1.00 -8.85 -43.87
CA VAL A 261 2.25 -8.54 -44.60
C VAL A 261 2.82 -9.81 -45.25
N ALA A 262 2.90 -10.92 -44.52
CA ALA A 262 3.37 -12.19 -45.05
C ALA A 262 2.49 -12.67 -46.22
N CYS A 263 1.17 -12.60 -46.10
CA CYS A 263 0.23 -12.96 -47.16
C CYS A 263 0.44 -12.10 -48.43
N VAL A 264 0.61 -10.78 -48.28
CA VAL A 264 0.85 -9.87 -49.41
C VAL A 264 2.19 -10.16 -50.09
N LEU A 265 3.24 -10.45 -49.31
CA LEU A 265 4.57 -10.77 -49.86
C LEU A 265 4.56 -12.11 -50.62
N LEU A 266 3.89 -13.13 -50.08
CA LEU A 266 3.74 -14.42 -50.75
C LEU A 266 2.88 -14.30 -52.01
N GLY A 267 1.73 -13.62 -51.94
CA GLY A 267 0.85 -13.40 -53.10
C GLY A 267 1.55 -12.70 -54.27
N LYS A 268 2.38 -11.67 -53.98
CA LYS A 268 3.18 -10.99 -55.01
C LYS A 268 4.25 -11.88 -55.66
N ARG A 269 4.71 -12.92 -54.97
CA ARG A 269 5.73 -13.85 -55.49
C ARG A 269 5.12 -14.92 -56.40
N PHE A 270 3.89 -15.36 -56.14
CA PHE A 270 3.19 -16.35 -56.96
C PHE A 270 2.43 -15.76 -58.17
N GLY A 271 2.20 -14.44 -58.17
CA GLY A 271 1.60 -13.73 -59.31
C GLY A 271 2.59 -13.28 -60.39
N ARG A 272 3.86 -13.67 -60.29
CA ARG A 272 4.91 -13.50 -61.31
C ARG A 272 5.31 -14.86 -61.85
#